data_AF-A0A956D6D2-F1
#
_entry.id   AF-A0A956D6D2-F1
#
_cell.length_a   1.000
_cell.length_b   1.000
_cell.length_c   1.000
_cell.angle_alpha   90.00
_cell.angle_beta   90.00
_cell.angle_gamma   90.00
#
_symmetry.space_group_name_H-M   'P 1'
#
loop_
_entity.id
_entity.type
_entity.pdbx_description
1 polymer ?
#
loop_
_entity_poly.entity_id
_entity_poly.type
_entity_poly.pdbx_seq_one_letter_code
_entity_poly.pdbx_strand_id
1 'polypeptide(L)'
;SACTPFASEICDERNNDCDGSVDEGLPQITCYRDRDGDGVGDEETTMSACACPAGWVQRADLFDCGDRNANAFPGQTAYFSEPYCPANGTTSECARLDGALVGGSYDYNCDGREQHQYPNFIRDADTDRRGCATGSDGICRPLQRLCCLNTCGEELARVTMCTTSGGVCGAATERVTQSCR
;
A
#
# COMPACT_ATOMS: atom_id res chain seq x y z
N SER A 1 -27.72 14.40 33.39
CA SER A 1 -28.01 14.32 31.96
C SER A 1 -29.51 14.45 31.76
N ALA A 2 -29.95 15.18 30.74
CA ALA A 2 -31.37 15.32 30.40
C ALA A 2 -31.71 14.29 29.33
N CYS A 3 -32.54 13.31 29.67
CA CYS A 3 -33.20 12.40 28.73
C CYS A 3 -34.69 12.78 28.69
N THR A 4 -35.40 12.43 27.62
CA THR A 4 -36.83 12.72 27.44
C THR A 4 -37.59 11.41 27.18
N PRO A 5 -38.53 10.99 28.04
CA PRO A 5 -39.30 9.78 27.85
C PRO A 5 -39.87 9.63 26.43
N PHE A 6 -39.64 8.48 25.79
CA PHE A 6 -40.09 8.15 24.42
C PHE A 6 -39.45 8.98 23.28
N ALA A 7 -38.33 9.66 23.54
CA ALA A 7 -37.54 10.26 22.46
C ALA A 7 -36.96 9.17 21.54
N SER A 8 -36.58 9.55 20.32
CA SER A 8 -35.76 8.68 19.49
C SER A 8 -34.32 8.71 19.99
N GLU A 9 -33.67 7.56 20.04
CA GLU A 9 -32.24 7.46 20.29
C GLU A 9 -31.44 8.12 19.17
N ILE A 10 -30.29 8.67 19.55
CA ILE A 10 -29.27 9.27 18.71
C ILE A 10 -27.97 8.61 19.14
N CYS A 11 -27.13 8.22 18.17
CA CYS A 11 -25.84 7.61 18.47
C CYS A 11 -24.88 8.62 19.13
N ASP A 12 -25.01 8.81 20.43
CA ASP A 12 -24.26 9.79 21.21
C ASP A 12 -23.76 9.26 22.56
N GLU A 13 -23.82 7.94 22.75
CA GLU A 13 -23.44 7.22 23.96
C GLU A 13 -24.27 7.64 25.19
N ARG A 14 -25.49 8.16 24.95
CA ARG A 14 -26.41 8.55 26.03
C ARG A 14 -27.78 7.95 25.78
N ASN A 15 -28.39 7.51 26.87
CA ASN A 15 -29.81 7.25 26.90
C ASN A 15 -30.56 8.57 26.61
N ASN A 16 -31.24 8.67 25.47
CA ASN A 16 -32.03 9.86 25.11
C ASN A 16 -33.49 9.72 25.54
N ASP A 17 -34.00 8.50 25.68
CA ASP A 17 -35.42 8.20 25.88
C ASP A 17 -35.84 7.84 27.34
N CYS A 18 -34.90 7.89 28.29
CA CYS A 18 -35.02 7.49 29.70
C CYS A 18 -35.44 6.03 29.98
N ASP A 19 -35.28 5.08 29.05
CA ASP A 19 -35.67 3.68 29.25
C ASP A 19 -34.65 2.82 30.04
N GLY A 20 -33.42 3.32 30.23
CA GLY A 20 -32.31 2.65 30.91
C GLY A 20 -31.32 1.91 29.99
N SER A 21 -31.59 1.85 28.69
CA SER A 21 -30.70 1.38 27.62
C SER A 21 -29.94 2.57 27.02
N VAL A 22 -28.87 2.33 26.25
CA VAL A 22 -28.13 3.40 25.58
C VAL A 22 -28.03 3.03 24.11
N ASP A 23 -28.35 3.96 23.22
CA ASP A 23 -28.23 3.81 21.78
C ASP A 23 -28.99 2.59 21.22
N GLU A 24 -30.09 2.19 21.86
CA GLU A 24 -30.89 1.04 21.46
C GLU A 24 -31.75 1.31 20.22
N GLY A 25 -32.10 0.25 19.49
CA GLY A 25 -32.92 0.36 18.28
C GLY A 25 -32.24 1.06 17.09
N LEU A 26 -31.00 1.55 17.25
CA LEU A 26 -30.22 2.14 16.18
C LEU A 26 -29.60 1.06 15.26
N PRO A 27 -29.46 1.33 13.94
CA PRO A 27 -28.73 0.46 13.04
C PRO A 27 -27.31 0.24 13.56
N GLN A 28 -26.94 -1.01 13.75
CA GLN A 28 -25.59 -1.39 14.11
C GLN A 28 -24.76 -1.56 12.85
N ILE A 29 -23.58 -0.94 12.83
CA ILE A 29 -22.57 -1.10 11.80
C ILE A 29 -21.36 -1.85 12.37
N THR A 30 -20.71 -2.62 11.51
CA THR A 30 -19.41 -3.21 11.84
C THR A 30 -18.34 -2.15 11.65
N CYS A 31 -17.57 -1.93 12.71
CA CYS A 31 -16.41 -1.07 12.72
C CYS A 31 -15.16 -1.94 12.85
N TYR A 32 -14.15 -1.59 12.07
CA TYR A 32 -12.85 -2.24 11.97
C TYR A 32 -11.81 -1.33 12.60
N ARG A 33 -10.87 -1.89 13.35
CA ARG A 33 -9.88 -1.09 14.06
C ARG A 33 -8.87 -0.49 13.09
N ASP A 34 -8.71 0.83 13.13
CA ASP A 34 -7.70 1.58 12.37
C ASP A 34 -6.59 2.00 13.35
N ARG A 35 -5.52 1.18 13.39
CA ARG A 35 -4.52 1.26 14.45
C ARG A 35 -3.43 2.28 14.16
N ASP A 36 -3.15 2.57 12.90
CA ASP A 36 -2.11 3.50 12.47
C ASP A 36 -2.67 4.80 11.83
N GLY A 37 -3.98 4.86 11.60
CA GLY A 37 -4.71 6.06 11.24
C GLY A 37 -4.74 6.35 9.74
N ASP A 38 -4.63 5.33 8.88
CA ASP A 38 -4.70 5.50 7.42
C ASP A 38 -6.12 5.48 6.84
N GLY A 39 -7.12 5.18 7.67
CA GLY A 39 -8.52 5.12 7.29
C GLY A 39 -8.98 3.78 6.72
N VAL A 40 -8.17 2.73 6.90
CA VAL A 40 -8.47 1.33 6.58
C VAL A 40 -8.42 0.52 7.88
N GLY A 41 -9.28 -0.49 7.99
CA GLY A 41 -9.44 -1.24 9.22
C GLY A 41 -8.94 -2.68 9.11
N ASP A 42 -8.44 -3.18 10.23
CA ASP A 42 -8.08 -4.58 10.45
C ASP A 42 -9.33 -5.49 10.44
N GLU A 43 -9.30 -6.54 9.62
CA GLU A 43 -10.40 -7.52 9.48
C GLU A 43 -10.60 -8.41 10.71
N GLU A 44 -9.54 -8.66 11.48
CA GLU A 44 -9.56 -9.54 12.65
C GLU A 44 -10.12 -8.82 13.88
N THR A 45 -9.96 -7.48 13.95
CA THR A 45 -10.41 -6.67 15.08
C THR A 45 -11.64 -5.85 14.74
N THR A 46 -12.82 -6.41 15.05
CA THR A 46 -14.12 -5.77 14.79
C THR A 46 -14.90 -5.43 16.06
N MET A 47 -15.75 -4.41 15.96
CA MET A 47 -16.77 -4.10 16.96
C MET A 47 -18.09 -3.71 16.29
N SER A 48 -19.20 -3.90 16.99
CA SER A 48 -20.52 -3.40 16.57
C SER A 48 -20.80 -2.09 17.30
N ALA A 49 -21.16 -1.05 16.57
CA ALA A 49 -21.59 0.24 17.14
C ALA A 49 -22.60 0.91 16.21
N CYS A 50 -23.34 1.90 16.71
CA CYS A 50 -24.21 2.74 15.87
C CYS A 50 -23.41 3.77 15.04
N ALA A 51 -22.19 4.09 15.46
CA ALA A 51 -21.20 4.90 14.76
C ALA A 51 -19.79 4.45 15.16
N CYS A 52 -18.83 4.50 14.24
CA CYS A 52 -17.47 4.08 14.58
C CYS A 52 -16.78 5.12 15.47
N PRO A 53 -16.26 4.71 16.64
CA PRO A 53 -15.52 5.61 17.51
C PRO A 53 -14.15 5.97 16.92
N ALA A 54 -13.45 6.93 17.52
CA ALA A 54 -12.12 7.32 17.08
C ALA A 54 -11.15 6.12 17.10
N GLY A 55 -10.37 5.94 16.03
CA GLY A 55 -9.50 4.77 15.82
C GLY A 55 -10.23 3.55 15.25
N TRP A 56 -11.44 3.74 14.72
CA TRP A 56 -12.21 2.70 14.03
C TRP A 56 -12.86 3.26 12.76
N VAL A 57 -12.99 2.41 11.73
CA VAL A 57 -13.55 2.76 10.42
C VAL A 57 -14.54 1.71 9.93
N GLN A 58 -15.42 2.08 9.00
CA GLN A 58 -16.41 1.15 8.41
C GLN A 58 -15.89 0.42 7.16
N ARG A 59 -14.70 0.80 6.67
CA ARG A 59 -14.17 0.35 5.38
C ARG A 59 -13.77 -1.13 5.45
N ALA A 60 -14.47 -1.98 4.70
CA ALA A 60 -14.30 -3.43 4.64
C ALA A 60 -14.03 -3.96 3.23
N ASP A 61 -14.02 -3.08 2.22
CA ASP A 61 -13.92 -3.48 0.81
C ASP A 61 -12.48 -3.80 0.39
N LEU A 62 -11.50 -3.24 1.10
CA LEU A 62 -10.09 -3.53 0.94
C LEU A 62 -9.45 -3.51 2.34
N PHE A 63 -8.82 -4.61 2.73
CA PHE A 63 -8.27 -4.79 4.07
C PHE A 63 -6.87 -4.20 4.21
N ASP A 64 -6.58 -3.71 5.42
CA ASP A 64 -5.26 -3.23 5.80
C ASP A 64 -4.27 -4.41 5.83
N CYS A 65 -3.18 -4.31 5.08
CA CYS A 65 -2.13 -5.31 5.07
C CYS A 65 -0.99 -4.99 6.04
N GLY A 66 -1.06 -3.84 6.73
CA GLY A 66 -0.05 -3.34 7.63
C GLY A 66 -0.56 -2.40 8.71
N ASP A 67 -1.41 -2.88 9.64
CA ASP A 67 -1.99 -2.20 10.83
C ASP A 67 -1.03 -1.42 11.77
N ARG A 68 0.25 -1.39 11.48
CA ARG A 68 1.26 -0.63 12.22
C ARG A 68 2.01 0.37 11.33
N ASN A 69 1.58 0.53 10.09
CA ASN A 69 2.22 1.31 9.07
C ASN A 69 1.17 1.95 8.15
N ALA A 70 0.81 3.19 8.46
CA ALA A 70 -0.16 4.00 7.72
C ALA A 70 0.20 4.30 6.24
N ASN A 71 1.32 3.74 5.76
CA ASN A 71 1.68 3.77 4.35
C ASN A 71 1.27 2.49 3.60
N ALA A 72 0.93 1.41 4.31
CA ALA A 72 0.63 0.10 3.76
C ALA A 72 -0.88 -0.11 3.67
N PHE A 73 -1.51 0.55 2.71
CA PHE A 73 -2.97 0.51 2.54
C PHE A 73 -3.37 0.23 1.09
N PRO A 74 -4.59 -0.32 0.88
CA PRO A 74 -5.13 -0.55 -0.44
C PRO A 74 -5.14 0.68 -1.35
N GLY A 75 -4.50 0.54 -2.52
CA GLY A 75 -4.41 1.63 -3.49
C GLY A 75 -3.33 2.68 -3.18
N GLN A 76 -2.42 2.41 -2.23
CA GLN A 76 -1.18 3.14 -2.12
C GLN A 76 -0.46 3.22 -3.48
N THR A 77 0.06 4.40 -3.80
CA THR A 77 0.79 4.69 -5.05
C THR A 77 2.21 5.17 -4.81
N ALA A 78 2.55 5.51 -3.56
CA ALA A 78 3.90 5.77 -3.12
C ALA A 78 4.71 4.48 -3.05
N TYR A 79 6.02 4.64 -3.17
CA TYR A 79 6.96 3.53 -3.18
C TYR A 79 7.97 3.71 -2.08
N PHE A 80 8.38 2.58 -1.50
CA PHE A 80 9.20 2.53 -0.31
C PHE A 80 10.40 1.63 -0.56
N SER A 81 11.58 2.10 -0.14
CA SER A 81 12.84 1.36 -0.29
C SER A 81 13.09 0.36 0.84
N GLU A 82 12.33 0.48 1.92
CA GLU A 82 12.45 -0.38 3.09
C GLU A 82 11.17 -1.22 3.23
N PRO A 83 11.30 -2.52 3.55
CA PRO A 83 10.13 -3.35 3.81
C PRO A 83 9.47 -2.92 5.12
N TYR A 84 8.17 -3.18 5.24
CA TYR A 84 7.44 -3.05 6.49
C TYR A 84 7.09 -4.43 7.05
N CYS A 85 6.62 -4.47 8.30
CA CYS A 85 6.12 -5.70 8.90
C CYS A 85 4.62 -5.80 8.61
N PRO A 86 4.15 -6.77 7.80
CA PRO A 86 2.71 -6.92 7.55
C PRO A 86 1.95 -7.31 8.81
N ALA A 87 0.68 -6.93 8.86
CA ALA A 87 -0.23 -7.01 10.01
C ALA A 87 -0.39 -8.43 10.59
N ASN A 88 -0.44 -9.44 9.71
CA ASN A 88 -0.57 -10.85 10.12
C ASN A 88 0.72 -11.42 10.73
N GLY A 89 1.84 -10.70 10.60
CA GLY A 89 3.09 -11.01 11.25
C GLY A 89 3.08 -10.58 12.70
N THR A 90 2.91 -11.54 13.60
CA THR A 90 3.47 -11.40 14.95
C THR A 90 4.93 -10.93 14.83
N THR A 91 5.47 -10.20 15.82
CA THR A 91 6.88 -9.77 15.81
C THR A 91 7.90 -10.92 15.66
N SER A 92 7.43 -12.18 15.70
CA SER A 92 8.15 -13.39 15.34
C SER A 92 8.35 -13.62 13.84
N GLU A 93 7.52 -13.03 12.96
CA GLU A 93 7.64 -13.16 11.50
C GLU A 93 8.55 -12.09 10.90
N CYS A 94 8.63 -10.91 11.53
CA CYS A 94 9.54 -9.84 11.15
C CYS A 94 10.61 -9.61 12.21
N ALA A 95 11.65 -10.42 12.21
CA ALA A 95 12.78 -10.25 13.12
C ALA A 95 13.77 -9.21 12.57
N ARG A 96 14.28 -8.31 13.42
CA ARG A 96 15.49 -7.54 13.07
C ARG A 96 16.71 -8.41 13.35
N LEU A 97 17.21 -9.13 12.35
CA LEU A 97 18.46 -9.87 12.44
C LEU A 97 19.58 -8.95 11.94
N ASP A 98 20.56 -8.64 12.80
CA ASP A 98 21.70 -7.76 12.47
C ASP A 98 21.31 -6.40 11.87
N GLY A 99 20.20 -5.82 12.32
CA GLY A 99 19.70 -4.52 11.87
C GLY A 99 18.84 -4.55 10.60
N ALA A 100 18.81 -5.67 9.87
CA ALA A 100 17.94 -5.88 8.71
C ALA A 100 16.60 -6.49 9.13
N LEU A 101 15.50 -6.00 8.53
CA LEU A 101 14.18 -6.63 8.66
C LEU A 101 14.18 -7.94 7.85
N VAL A 102 14.09 -9.07 8.55
CA VAL A 102 13.92 -10.40 7.95
C VAL A 102 12.44 -10.76 8.03
N GLY A 103 11.81 -11.04 6.88
CA GLY A 103 10.39 -11.40 6.79
C GLY A 103 9.43 -10.22 6.59
N GLY A 104 9.96 -9.01 6.33
CA GLY A 104 9.13 -7.86 5.96
C GLY A 104 8.56 -7.97 4.54
N SER A 105 7.46 -7.27 4.31
CA SER A 105 6.76 -7.14 3.03
C SER A 105 7.06 -5.79 2.37
N TYR A 106 6.99 -5.77 1.06
CA TYR A 106 7.01 -4.57 0.23
C TYR A 106 5.67 -4.32 -0.46
N ASP A 107 4.61 -5.08 -0.13
CA ASP A 107 3.26 -4.92 -0.68
C ASP A 107 2.52 -3.73 -0.05
N TYR A 108 3.02 -2.52 -0.23
CA TYR A 108 2.44 -1.32 0.40
C TYR A 108 1.06 -0.94 -0.14
N ASN A 109 0.65 -1.48 -1.29
CA ASN A 109 -0.66 -1.23 -1.88
C ASN A 109 -1.68 -2.35 -1.61
N CYS A 110 -1.31 -3.33 -0.79
CA CYS A 110 -2.13 -4.46 -0.36
C CYS A 110 -2.79 -5.21 -1.54
N ASP A 111 -2.08 -5.39 -2.66
CA ASP A 111 -2.61 -6.08 -3.84
C ASP A 111 -2.22 -7.58 -3.91
N GLY A 112 -1.52 -8.05 -2.88
CA GLY A 112 -1.01 -9.41 -2.74
C GLY A 112 0.26 -9.65 -3.55
N ARG A 113 0.87 -8.62 -4.15
CA ARG A 113 2.09 -8.75 -4.93
C ARG A 113 3.21 -7.98 -4.26
N GLU A 114 4.15 -8.73 -3.72
CA GLU A 114 5.40 -8.18 -3.22
C GLU A 114 6.10 -7.25 -4.24
N GLN A 115 6.18 -5.96 -3.91
CA GLN A 115 6.92 -4.99 -4.70
C GLN A 115 8.36 -4.86 -4.21
N HIS A 116 9.02 -6.02 -4.01
CA HIS A 116 10.40 -6.19 -3.52
C HIS A 116 11.41 -5.25 -4.19
N GLN A 117 11.16 -4.88 -5.45
CA GLN A 117 11.82 -3.88 -6.27
C GLN A 117 11.16 -3.87 -7.66
N TYR A 118 11.01 -2.67 -8.23
CA TYR A 118 10.49 -2.34 -9.57
C TYR A 118 10.27 -3.51 -10.57
N PRO A 119 9.02 -3.86 -10.94
CA PRO A 119 8.78 -4.80 -12.03
C PRO A 119 9.19 -4.29 -13.42
N ASN A 120 9.58 -3.01 -13.61
CA ASN A 120 9.66 -2.42 -14.95
C ASN A 120 10.81 -1.42 -15.24
N PHE A 121 11.85 -1.31 -14.42
CA PHE A 121 12.94 -0.37 -14.67
C PHE A 121 14.27 -1.08 -14.93
N ILE A 122 14.96 -0.68 -15.99
CA ILE A 122 16.27 -1.18 -16.43
C ILE A 122 17.22 0.01 -16.30
N ARG A 123 18.32 -0.08 -15.52
CA ARG A 123 19.41 0.88 -15.70
C ARG A 123 20.17 0.48 -16.96
N ASP A 124 20.36 1.45 -17.82
CA ASP A 124 21.18 1.35 -19.01
C ASP A 124 22.62 0.92 -18.67
N ALA A 125 22.97 -0.32 -19.03
CA ALA A 125 24.21 -0.97 -18.61
C ALA A 125 25.40 -0.66 -19.54
N ASP A 126 25.17 -0.02 -20.69
CA ASP A 126 26.18 0.28 -21.72
C ASP A 126 26.40 1.79 -21.94
N THR A 127 25.96 2.64 -21.00
CA THR A 127 26.19 4.10 -20.95
C THR A 127 25.62 4.93 -22.10
N ASP A 128 24.86 4.33 -23.02
CA ASP A 128 24.28 5.01 -24.19
C ASP A 128 22.87 5.58 -23.94
N ARG A 129 22.31 5.31 -22.75
CA ARG A 129 21.01 5.68 -22.19
C ARG A 129 19.79 5.06 -22.89
N ARG A 130 19.91 3.92 -23.58
CA ARG A 130 18.80 3.37 -24.38
C ARG A 130 18.23 2.05 -23.85
N GLY A 131 18.89 1.28 -23.01
CA GLY A 131 18.26 0.09 -22.35
C GLY A 131 17.82 -1.05 -23.29
N CYS A 132 18.18 -1.00 -24.57
CA CYS A 132 17.98 -2.05 -25.57
C CYS A 132 19.31 -2.30 -26.30
N ALA A 133 19.64 -3.57 -26.58
CA ALA A 133 20.84 -3.92 -27.34
C ALA A 133 20.54 -4.89 -28.47
N THR A 134 21.39 -4.85 -29.50
CA THR A 134 21.35 -5.81 -30.61
C THR A 134 22.00 -7.12 -30.17
N GLY A 135 21.23 -8.21 -30.16
CA GLY A 135 21.76 -9.56 -29.95
C GLY A 135 22.69 -10.00 -31.07
N SER A 136 23.44 -11.08 -30.85
CA SER A 136 24.29 -11.70 -31.88
C SER A 136 23.51 -12.22 -33.10
N ASP A 137 22.18 -12.35 -32.95
CA ASP A 137 21.21 -12.68 -34.00
C ASP A 137 20.71 -11.45 -34.77
N GLY A 138 21.22 -10.25 -34.48
CA GLY A 138 20.78 -8.99 -35.10
C GLY A 138 19.44 -8.48 -34.56
N ILE A 139 18.87 -9.13 -33.55
CA ILE A 139 17.57 -8.76 -32.99
C ILE A 139 17.77 -7.79 -31.83
N CYS A 140 17.15 -6.62 -31.93
CA CYS A 140 17.12 -5.62 -30.88
C CYS A 140 16.19 -6.09 -29.75
N ARG A 141 16.74 -6.35 -28.57
CA ARG A 141 16.01 -6.85 -27.40
C ARG A 141 16.24 -5.95 -26.19
N PRO A 142 15.29 -5.91 -25.24
CA PRO A 142 15.54 -5.29 -23.95
C PRO A 142 16.72 -5.98 -23.28
N LEU A 143 17.67 -5.21 -22.76
CA LEU A 143 18.71 -5.78 -21.90
C LEU A 143 18.07 -6.25 -20.59
N GLN A 144 18.40 -7.47 -20.14
CA GLN A 144 17.92 -7.93 -18.84
C GLN A 144 18.63 -7.21 -17.69
N ARG A 145 17.80 -6.84 -16.70
CA ARG A 145 18.05 -6.20 -15.40
C ARG A 145 19.52 -6.16 -14.93
N LEU A 146 20.08 -4.95 -14.92
CA LEU A 146 21.05 -4.54 -13.90
C LEU A 146 20.28 -3.79 -12.81
N CYS A 147 20.17 -4.41 -11.65
CA CYS A 147 19.45 -3.93 -10.49
C CYS A 147 20.23 -2.83 -9.73
N CYS A 148 19.47 -2.16 -8.86
CA CYS A 148 19.91 -1.38 -7.71
C CYS A 148 20.31 0.08 -7.96
N LEU A 149 19.32 0.93 -8.25
CA LEU A 149 19.46 2.38 -8.11
C LEU A 149 18.61 2.92 -6.99
N ASN A 150 19.31 3.37 -5.95
CA ASN A 150 18.76 4.18 -4.89
C ASN A 150 18.76 5.64 -5.36
N THR A 151 17.91 5.98 -6.32
CA THR A 151 17.75 7.38 -6.77
C THR A 151 16.31 7.82 -6.58
N CYS A 152 15.95 8.04 -5.31
CA CYS A 152 14.71 8.72 -4.96
C CYS A 152 14.69 10.11 -5.62
N GLY A 153 13.58 10.47 -6.27
CA GLY A 153 13.41 11.78 -6.91
C GLY A 153 14.08 11.96 -8.28
N GLU A 154 14.62 10.89 -8.89
CA GLU A 154 15.14 10.97 -10.27
C GLU A 154 14.13 10.47 -11.30
N GLU A 155 14.14 11.11 -12.47
CA GLU A 155 13.33 10.73 -13.62
C GLU A 155 13.91 9.44 -14.23
N LEU A 156 13.17 8.34 -14.14
CA LEU A 156 13.58 7.05 -14.66
C LEU A 156 12.91 6.78 -16.01
N ALA A 157 13.68 6.21 -16.94
CA ALA A 157 13.22 5.81 -18.27
C ALA A 157 12.78 4.34 -18.27
N ARG A 158 11.49 4.08 -18.45
CA ARG A 158 10.94 2.74 -18.68
C ARG A 158 10.97 2.43 -20.17
N VAL A 159 11.72 1.42 -20.60
CA VAL A 159 11.68 0.94 -22.00
C VAL A 159 10.32 0.31 -22.28
N THR A 160 9.55 0.90 -23.19
CA THR A 160 8.24 0.37 -23.62
C THR A 160 8.34 -0.49 -24.87
N MET A 161 9.31 -0.19 -25.74
CA MET A 161 9.62 -0.98 -26.93
C MET A 161 11.06 -0.76 -27.39
N CYS A 162 11.67 -1.80 -27.94
CA CYS A 162 12.92 -1.72 -28.67
C CYS A 162 12.63 -1.61 -30.17
N THR A 163 13.30 -0.70 -30.87
CA THR A 163 13.14 -0.46 -32.31
C THR A 163 14.49 -0.48 -33.00
N THR A 164 14.50 -0.89 -34.27
CA THR A 164 15.71 -0.85 -35.09
C THR A 164 15.54 0.21 -36.17
N SER A 165 16.46 1.17 -36.23
CA SER A 165 16.50 2.18 -37.29
C SER A 165 17.92 2.25 -37.86
N GLY A 166 18.07 1.99 -39.17
CA GLY A 166 19.37 2.05 -39.84
C GLY A 166 20.43 1.08 -39.29
N GLY A 167 20.02 -0.05 -38.71
CA GLY A 167 20.94 -1.02 -38.10
C GLY A 167 21.37 -0.69 -36.67
N VAL A 168 20.87 0.42 -36.10
CA VAL A 168 21.10 0.81 -34.71
C VAL A 168 19.85 0.47 -33.89
N CYS A 169 20.06 -0.21 -32.76
CA CYS A 169 19.01 -0.51 -31.79
C CYS A 169 18.74 0.76 -30.97
N GLY A 170 17.46 1.12 -30.86
CA GLY A 170 16.99 2.25 -30.07
C GLY A 170 15.82 1.83 -29.20
N ALA A 171 15.50 2.63 -28.19
CA ALA A 171 14.37 2.39 -27.32
C ALA A 171 13.40 3.56 -27.34
N ALA A 172 12.10 3.23 -27.35
CA ALA A 172 11.11 4.16 -26.86
C ALA A 172 11.08 4.02 -25.33
N THR A 173 11.19 5.15 -24.65
CA THR A 173 11.18 5.22 -23.20
C THR A 173 10.04 6.11 -22.73
N GLU A 174 9.30 5.66 -21.72
CA GLU A 174 8.40 6.52 -20.95
C GLU A 174 9.17 7.09 -19.75
N ARG A 175 9.04 8.40 -19.51
CA ARG A 175 9.62 9.08 -18.35
C ARG A 175 8.65 8.93 -17.19
N VAL A 176 9.12 8.38 -16.08
CA VAL A 176 8.35 8.28 -14.84
C VAL A 176 9.17 8.94 -13.74
N THR A 177 8.59 9.95 -13.09
CA THR A 177 9.17 10.56 -11.88
C THR A 177 8.41 10.02 -10.69
N GLN A 178 9.11 9.39 -9.76
CA GLN A 178 8.49 8.80 -8.58
C GLN A 178 8.52 9.80 -7.42
N SER A 179 7.36 9.98 -6.78
CA SER A 179 7.29 10.65 -5.49
C SER A 179 7.67 9.63 -4.41
N CYS A 180 8.88 9.73 -3.88
CA CYS A 180 9.36 8.86 -2.81
C CYS A 180 8.95 9.44 -1.45
N ARG A 181 8.63 8.56 -0.49
CA ARG A 181 8.38 8.91 0.91
C ARG A 181 9.27 8.08 1.83
#